data_AF-A0AAW2TRB5-F1
#
_entry.id   AF-A0AAW2TRB5-F1
#
_cell.length_a   1.000
_cell.length_b   1.000
_cell.length_c   1.000
_cell.angle_alpha   90.00
_cell.angle_beta   90.00
_cell.angle_gamma   90.00
#
_symmetry.space_group_name_H-M   'P 1'
#
loop_
_entity.id
_entity.type
_entity.pdbx_description
1 polymer ?
#
loop_
_entity_poly.entity_id
_entity_poly.type
_entity_poly.pdbx_seq_one_letter_code
_entity_poly.pdbx_strand_id
1 'polypeptide(L)'
;MTEKEFWTKYSRAEYLHSTKNVVAAAAEAAEDEELAVFLKRDDMLANEARRKIRRVDPTVDMEADEGDDYIHLPDHGLLQDEAKDVLDSQYEPYRRSFSQDLNQHAAVVLQGRLVAELSDEISNRNLERKLSDRISRIAEIEDLQGPRDPAVAPLSIKDPRDYFDSQQPNALKALGDAGSGTKSLRSSVSSREAYGSLRDIVSDVRVMGLSEPIMNQEVALKVLNGLTQNISSTKLHLGNNPHESVLDRLPKVTKEELMHHWTSVQELLKHFWSSYPITTKYLYAKVTRLKDAMSQVYPKLQEIKESVQSDFRHQVSLLVHPMLQALDAAFAYYDADVQKRSGKSGERPNGSV
;
A
#
# COMPACT_ATOMS: atom_id res chain seq x y z
N MET A 1 -37.28 -21.13 36.44
CA MET A 1 -37.95 -21.00 35.14
C MET A 1 -37.28 -21.91 34.11
N THR A 2 -38.05 -22.77 33.44
CA THR A 2 -37.58 -23.56 32.27
C THR A 2 -37.58 -22.67 31.01
N GLU A 3 -36.82 -23.04 29.97
CA GLU A 3 -36.77 -22.26 28.71
C GLU A 3 -38.16 -22.07 28.09
N LYS A 4 -39.01 -23.10 28.15
CA LYS A 4 -40.38 -23.04 27.66
C LYS A 4 -41.23 -22.04 28.45
N GLU A 5 -41.09 -22.03 29.78
CA GLU A 5 -41.78 -21.06 30.65
C GLU A 5 -41.31 -19.63 30.36
N PHE A 6 -40.01 -19.44 30.16
CA PHE A 6 -39.41 -18.14 29.81
C PHE A 6 -40.00 -17.57 28.53
N TRP A 7 -39.93 -18.31 27.42
CA TRP A 7 -40.44 -17.82 26.14
C TRP A 7 -41.95 -17.61 26.16
N THR A 8 -42.68 -18.43 26.91
CA THR A 8 -44.14 -18.26 27.07
C THR A 8 -44.46 -16.95 27.80
N LYS A 9 -43.75 -16.65 28.90
CA LYS A 9 -43.92 -15.40 29.66
C LYS A 9 -43.45 -14.18 28.85
N TYR A 10 -42.31 -14.28 28.17
CA TYR A 10 -41.81 -13.22 27.29
C TYR A 10 -42.81 -12.87 26.17
N SER A 11 -43.33 -13.89 25.48
CA SER A 11 -44.31 -13.69 24.40
C SER A 11 -45.61 -13.07 24.90
N ARG A 12 -46.02 -13.42 26.14
CA ARG A 12 -47.19 -12.84 26.80
C ARG A 12 -46.96 -11.36 27.18
N ALA A 13 -45.77 -11.02 27.68
CA ALA A 13 -45.40 -9.63 27.96
C ALA A 13 -45.40 -8.77 26.68
N GLU A 14 -44.78 -9.26 25.60
CA GLU A 14 -44.77 -8.58 24.30
C GLU A 14 -46.18 -8.38 23.73
N TYR A 15 -47.07 -9.35 23.89
CA TYR A 15 -48.47 -9.23 23.49
C TYR A 15 -49.20 -8.10 24.26
N LEU A 16 -48.96 -7.98 25.57
CA LEU A 16 -49.54 -6.91 26.39
C LEU A 16 -49.00 -5.53 26.00
N HIS A 17 -47.72 -5.43 25.67
CA HIS A 17 -47.13 -4.18 25.14
C HIS A 17 -47.70 -3.80 23.77
N SER A 18 -47.81 -4.76 22.86
CA SER A 18 -48.37 -4.56 21.51
C SER A 18 -49.82 -4.09 21.54
N THR A 19 -50.62 -4.63 22.47
CA THR A 19 -52.04 -4.26 22.65
C THR A 19 -52.24 -2.97 23.45
N LYS A 20 -51.18 -2.35 23.97
CA LYS A 20 -51.19 -1.11 24.78
C LYS A 20 -52.17 -1.15 25.96
N ASN A 21 -52.48 -2.34 26.48
CA ASN A 21 -53.44 -2.52 27.57
C ASN A 21 -52.73 -2.44 28.93
N VAL A 22 -52.49 -1.22 29.39
CA VAL A 22 -51.68 -0.94 30.59
C VAL A 22 -52.32 -1.48 31.88
N VAL A 23 -53.65 -1.52 31.95
CA VAL A 23 -54.40 -2.05 33.10
C VAL A 23 -54.22 -3.57 33.20
N ALA A 24 -54.26 -4.29 32.07
CA ALA A 24 -54.00 -5.72 32.03
C ALA A 24 -52.53 -6.04 32.38
N ALA A 25 -51.59 -5.25 31.88
CA ALA A 25 -50.17 -5.40 32.23
C ALA A 25 -49.92 -5.20 33.74
N ALA A 26 -50.56 -4.22 34.37
CA ALA A 26 -50.43 -3.98 35.80
C ALA A 26 -51.06 -5.10 36.65
N ALA A 27 -52.19 -5.66 36.23
CA ALA A 27 -52.83 -6.79 36.89
C ALA A 27 -51.97 -8.06 36.81
N GLU A 28 -51.46 -8.41 35.63
CA GLU A 28 -50.62 -9.60 35.46
C GLU A 28 -49.26 -9.46 36.17
N ALA A 29 -48.70 -8.25 36.22
CA ALA A 29 -47.49 -7.98 36.99
C ALA A 29 -47.70 -8.05 38.51
N ALA A 30 -48.94 -7.92 38.99
CA ALA A 30 -49.28 -8.13 40.40
C ALA A 30 -49.46 -9.63 40.74
N GLU A 31 -49.81 -10.45 39.75
CA GLU A 31 -50.04 -11.90 39.92
C GLU A 31 -48.77 -12.74 39.69
N ASP A 32 -47.89 -12.33 38.78
CA ASP A 32 -46.66 -13.07 38.43
C ASP A 32 -45.42 -12.19 38.57
N GLU A 33 -44.67 -12.39 39.65
CA GLU A 33 -43.43 -11.66 39.95
C GLU A 33 -42.37 -11.82 38.84
N GLU A 34 -42.31 -12.98 38.18
CA GLU A 34 -41.35 -13.22 37.09
C GLU A 34 -41.78 -12.52 35.79
N LEU A 35 -43.10 -12.38 35.55
CA LEU A 35 -43.63 -11.61 34.41
C LEU A 35 -43.48 -10.10 34.64
N ALA A 36 -43.58 -9.66 35.91
CA ALA A 36 -43.43 -8.27 36.29
C ALA A 36 -42.07 -7.67 35.88
N VAL A 37 -41.02 -8.48 35.81
CA VAL A 37 -39.68 -8.06 35.35
C VAL A 37 -39.71 -7.61 33.88
N PHE A 38 -40.51 -8.26 33.03
CA PHE A 38 -40.62 -7.89 31.62
C PHE A 38 -41.54 -6.70 31.38
N LEU A 39 -42.55 -6.51 32.25
CA LEU A 39 -43.61 -5.50 32.09
C LEU A 39 -43.26 -4.14 32.73
N LYS A 40 -42.46 -4.12 33.80
CA LYS A 40 -42.03 -2.87 34.45
C LYS A 40 -41.00 -2.12 33.62
N ARG A 41 -41.00 -0.80 33.76
CA ARG A 41 -39.95 0.10 33.23
C ARG A 41 -38.63 -0.21 33.96
N ASP A 42 -37.55 -0.40 33.20
CA ASP A 42 -36.21 -0.61 33.77
C ASP A 42 -35.77 0.64 34.55
N ASP A 43 -35.37 0.47 35.82
CA ASP A 43 -34.74 1.51 36.64
C ASP A 43 -33.49 2.09 35.96
N MET A 44 -32.89 1.33 35.04
CA MET A 44 -31.77 1.75 34.20
C MET A 44 -32.11 2.99 33.37
N LEU A 45 -33.29 3.06 32.76
CA LEU A 45 -33.73 4.22 31.96
C LEU A 45 -33.92 5.45 32.83
N ALA A 46 -34.54 5.30 34.00
CA ALA A 46 -34.73 6.40 34.95
C ALA A 46 -33.39 6.94 35.48
N ASN A 47 -32.44 6.05 35.77
CA ASN A 47 -31.10 6.40 36.22
C ASN A 47 -30.25 7.04 35.10
N GLU A 48 -30.38 6.55 33.87
CA GLU A 48 -29.70 7.13 32.71
C GLU A 48 -30.22 8.53 32.39
N ALA A 49 -31.54 8.75 32.41
CA ALA A 49 -32.14 10.07 32.23
C ALA A 49 -31.60 11.06 33.27
N ARG A 50 -31.58 10.67 34.55
CA ARG A 50 -30.98 11.47 35.65
C ARG A 50 -29.50 11.76 35.41
N ARG A 51 -28.74 10.80 34.88
CA ARG A 51 -27.31 10.97 34.58
C ARG A 51 -27.06 11.86 33.36
N LYS A 52 -27.92 11.80 32.34
CA LYS A 52 -27.88 12.68 31.16
C LYS A 52 -28.18 14.12 31.54
N ILE A 53 -29.21 14.36 32.35
CA ILE A 53 -29.54 15.70 32.88
C ILE A 53 -28.33 16.30 33.62
N ARG A 54 -27.62 15.51 34.44
CA ARG A 54 -26.39 15.95 35.14
C ARG A 54 -25.20 16.24 34.21
N ARG A 55 -25.22 15.76 32.97
CA ARG A 55 -24.16 16.00 31.96
C ARG A 55 -24.47 17.21 31.06
N VAL A 56 -25.70 17.71 31.09
CA VAL A 56 -26.04 18.97 30.43
C VAL A 56 -25.35 20.09 31.20
N ASP A 57 -24.71 21.00 30.48
CA ASP A 57 -24.02 22.14 31.05
C ASP A 57 -25.05 23.03 31.78
N PRO A 58 -24.85 23.40 33.06
CA PRO A 58 -25.78 24.25 33.80
C PRO A 58 -26.04 25.63 33.17
N THR A 59 -25.20 26.05 32.21
CA THR A 59 -25.42 27.28 31.44
C THR A 59 -26.30 27.10 30.21
N VAL A 60 -26.71 25.86 29.91
CA VAL A 60 -27.76 25.58 28.91
C VAL A 60 -29.09 25.89 29.59
N ASP A 61 -29.59 27.09 29.30
CA ASP A 61 -30.90 27.54 29.72
C ASP A 61 -31.97 26.81 28.89
N MET A 62 -32.67 25.85 29.50
CA MET A 62 -33.82 25.20 28.87
C MET A 62 -35.11 26.02 29.04
N GLU A 63 -35.12 27.05 29.89
CA GLU A 63 -36.26 27.98 30.06
C GLU A 63 -36.40 28.88 28.82
N ALA A 64 -35.31 29.09 28.06
CA ALA A 64 -35.35 29.75 26.77
C ALA A 64 -36.09 28.95 25.67
N ASP A 65 -36.25 27.63 25.82
CA ASP A 65 -37.03 26.78 24.89
C ASP A 65 -38.55 26.88 25.18
N GLU A 66 -38.95 27.13 26.44
CA GLU A 66 -40.36 27.45 26.78
C GLU A 66 -40.80 28.83 26.22
N GLY A 67 -39.85 29.72 25.90
CA GLY A 67 -40.10 31.03 25.30
C GLY A 67 -40.17 31.04 23.77
N ASP A 68 -39.65 29.99 23.11
CA ASP A 68 -39.69 29.77 21.66
C ASP A 68 -40.90 28.90 21.25
N ASP A 69 -41.90 28.87 22.12
CA ASP A 69 -43.22 28.32 21.85
C ASP A 69 -43.90 29.12 20.73
N TYR A 70 -43.66 28.72 19.47
CA TYR A 70 -44.43 29.12 18.28
C TYR A 70 -45.91 28.66 18.33
N ILE A 71 -46.50 28.52 19.52
CA ILE A 71 -47.89 28.14 19.79
C ILE A 71 -48.89 29.15 19.18
N HIS A 72 -48.43 30.36 18.83
CA HIS A 72 -49.23 31.37 18.16
C HIS A 72 -49.26 31.22 16.63
N LEU A 73 -48.51 30.28 16.04
CA LEU A 73 -48.67 29.88 14.63
C LEU A 73 -49.55 28.62 14.54
N PRO A 74 -50.70 28.66 13.84
CA PRO A 74 -51.69 27.56 13.84
C PRO A 74 -51.25 26.21 13.26
N ASP A 75 -50.01 26.09 12.78
CA ASP A 75 -49.58 24.96 11.94
C ASP A 75 -48.36 24.19 12.49
N HIS A 76 -47.78 24.62 13.62
CA HIS A 76 -46.59 23.98 14.19
C HIS A 76 -46.71 23.81 15.71
N GLY A 77 -46.72 22.55 16.17
CA GLY A 77 -46.60 22.19 17.59
C GLY A 77 -47.92 21.99 18.32
N LEU A 78 -48.67 20.94 17.97
CA LEU A 78 -49.70 20.42 18.88
C LEU A 78 -49.01 19.78 20.08
N LEU A 79 -49.11 20.42 21.25
CA LEU A 79 -48.90 19.82 22.57
C LEU A 79 -49.59 18.45 22.58
N GLN A 80 -48.82 17.39 22.67
CA GLN A 80 -49.35 16.04 22.72
C GLN A 80 -49.91 15.79 24.14
N ASP A 81 -51.19 16.14 24.27
CA ASP A 81 -52.19 15.52 25.14
C ASP A 81 -51.97 15.63 26.66
N GLU A 82 -52.04 16.84 27.23
CA GLU A 82 -52.23 17.03 28.69
C GLU A 82 -53.71 16.93 29.14
N ALA A 83 -54.65 16.69 28.23
CA ALA A 83 -56.07 16.86 28.53
C ALA A 83 -56.77 15.65 29.17
N LYS A 84 -56.08 14.52 29.36
CA LYS A 84 -56.62 13.38 30.11
C LYS A 84 -55.50 12.68 30.85
N ASP A 85 -55.72 12.47 32.15
CA ASP A 85 -55.29 11.29 32.91
C ASP A 85 -54.68 11.61 34.29
N VAL A 86 -55.52 12.15 35.18
CA VAL A 86 -55.32 12.01 36.64
C VAL A 86 -55.31 10.51 37.04
N LEU A 87 -55.77 9.61 36.15
CA LEU A 87 -55.72 8.16 36.32
C LEU A 87 -54.41 7.50 35.84
N ASP A 88 -53.57 8.16 35.02
CA ASP A 88 -52.40 7.52 34.36
C ASP A 88 -51.18 7.39 35.26
N SER A 89 -51.05 8.22 36.31
CA SER A 89 -49.87 8.20 37.19
C SER A 89 -49.62 6.84 37.85
N GLN A 90 -50.66 6.04 38.07
CA GLN A 90 -50.57 4.71 38.71
C GLN A 90 -50.20 3.60 37.71
N TYR A 91 -50.34 3.85 36.41
CA TYR A 91 -50.06 2.90 35.33
C TYR A 91 -48.82 3.28 34.50
N GLU A 92 -48.24 4.45 34.75
CA GLU A 92 -46.98 4.94 34.19
C GLU A 92 -45.84 3.91 34.13
N PRO A 93 -45.59 3.08 35.17
CA PRO A 93 -44.51 2.09 35.12
C PRO A 93 -44.66 1.02 34.04
N TYR A 94 -45.87 0.86 33.49
CA TYR A 94 -46.22 -0.16 32.49
C TYR A 94 -46.48 0.44 31.10
N ARG A 95 -46.35 1.77 30.95
CA ARG A 95 -46.41 2.46 29.65
C ARG A 95 -45.05 2.46 28.95
N ARG A 96 -45.01 1.89 27.74
CA ARG A 96 -43.90 2.02 26.77
C ARG A 96 -44.37 2.72 25.51
N SER A 97 -43.67 3.77 25.09
CA SER A 97 -43.85 4.39 23.78
C SER A 97 -42.89 3.78 22.76
N PHE A 98 -43.29 3.77 21.48
CA PHE A 98 -42.42 3.29 20.40
C PHE A 98 -41.07 4.01 20.35
N SER A 99 -41.04 5.31 20.66
CA SER A 99 -39.80 6.09 20.74
C SER A 99 -38.88 5.62 21.87
N GLN A 100 -39.44 5.19 23.00
CA GLN A 100 -38.67 4.64 24.12
C GLN A 100 -38.06 3.29 23.73
N ASP A 101 -38.82 2.40 23.08
CA ASP A 101 -38.32 1.09 22.63
C ASP A 101 -37.20 1.22 21.59
N LEU A 102 -37.36 2.14 20.64
CA LEU A 102 -36.34 2.42 19.63
C LEU A 102 -35.05 2.95 20.25
N ASN A 103 -35.17 3.87 21.22
CA ASN A 103 -34.02 4.41 21.95
C ASN A 103 -33.35 3.35 22.83
N GLN A 104 -34.12 2.45 23.46
CA GLN A 104 -33.59 1.35 24.25
C GLN A 104 -32.83 0.35 23.37
N HIS A 105 -33.40 -0.05 22.25
CA HIS A 105 -32.73 -0.94 21.30
C HIS A 105 -31.44 -0.30 20.75
N ALA A 106 -31.50 0.98 20.35
CA ALA A 106 -30.32 1.71 19.88
C ALA A 106 -29.24 1.79 20.98
N ALA A 107 -29.62 2.04 22.24
CA ALA A 107 -28.69 2.06 23.36
C ALA A 107 -28.02 0.70 23.58
N VAL A 108 -28.78 -0.40 23.55
CA VAL A 108 -28.22 -1.76 23.69
C VAL A 108 -27.27 -2.10 22.55
N VAL A 109 -27.60 -1.73 21.32
CA VAL A 109 -26.75 -1.95 20.13
C VAL A 109 -25.45 -1.14 20.22
N LEU A 110 -25.55 0.14 20.56
CA LEU A 110 -24.40 1.04 20.68
C LEU A 110 -23.51 0.70 21.89
N GLN A 111 -24.09 0.18 22.96
CA GLN A 111 -23.36 -0.28 24.16
C GLN A 111 -22.66 -1.63 23.94
N GLY A 112 -22.95 -2.34 22.84
CA GLY A 112 -22.55 -3.71 22.54
C GLY A 112 -21.26 -4.18 23.20
N ARG A 113 -21.36 -5.22 24.04
CA ARG A 113 -20.27 -6.01 24.69
C ARG A 113 -18.95 -5.27 24.96
N LEU A 114 -18.99 -4.02 25.42
CA LEU A 114 -17.85 -3.40 26.10
C LEU A 114 -17.95 -3.77 27.58
N VAL A 115 -17.04 -4.65 27.98
CA VAL A 115 -16.78 -5.15 29.33
C VAL A 115 -17.09 -4.08 30.39
N ALA A 116 -17.98 -4.45 31.29
CA ALA A 116 -18.47 -3.68 32.43
C ALA A 116 -17.40 -3.44 33.52
N GLU A 117 -16.19 -3.00 33.17
CA GLU A 117 -15.09 -2.78 34.13
C GLU A 117 -14.60 -1.33 34.23
N LEU A 118 -15.22 -0.36 33.55
CA LEU A 118 -14.75 1.04 33.58
C LEU A 118 -15.84 2.06 33.87
N SER A 119 -16.65 1.82 34.88
CA SER A 119 -17.49 2.87 35.45
C SER A 119 -17.82 2.60 36.90
N ASP A 120 -16.81 2.68 37.75
CA ASP A 120 -16.95 3.43 38.99
C ASP A 120 -15.59 4.05 39.33
N GLU A 121 -15.61 5.26 39.88
CA GLU A 121 -14.46 6.09 40.26
C GLU A 121 -13.70 6.84 39.14
N ILE A 122 -14.36 7.83 38.53
CA ILE A 122 -13.63 8.93 37.87
C ILE A 122 -13.99 10.23 38.59
N SER A 123 -13.13 10.57 39.57
CA SER A 123 -13.06 11.83 40.33
C SER A 123 -13.24 13.09 39.45
N ASN A 124 -13.92 14.10 40.00
CA ASN A 124 -14.24 15.40 39.36
C ASN A 124 -13.06 16.09 38.65
N ARG A 125 -11.81 15.84 39.07
CA ARG A 125 -10.61 16.39 38.38
C ARG A 125 -10.41 15.87 36.95
N ASN A 126 -10.94 14.69 36.63
CA ASN A 126 -10.87 14.15 35.27
C ASN A 126 -11.97 14.71 34.37
N LEU A 127 -13.03 15.31 34.92
CA LEU A 127 -14.09 15.93 34.13
C LEU A 127 -13.61 17.24 33.51
N GLU A 128 -12.94 18.11 34.29
CA GLU A 128 -12.36 19.37 33.80
C GLU A 128 -11.28 19.13 32.73
N ARG A 129 -10.42 18.12 32.91
CA ARG A 129 -9.45 17.72 31.88
C ARG A 129 -10.13 17.20 30.61
N LYS A 130 -11.14 16.33 30.75
CA LYS A 130 -11.91 15.82 29.61
C LYS A 130 -12.67 16.92 28.88
N LEU A 131 -13.20 17.91 29.61
CA LEU A 131 -13.85 19.08 29.03
C LEU A 131 -12.83 19.94 28.30
N SER A 132 -11.67 20.20 28.91
CA SER A 132 -10.57 20.93 28.27
C SER A 132 -10.10 20.22 27.00
N ASP A 133 -9.86 18.91 27.03
CA ASP A 133 -9.47 18.11 25.86
C ASP A 133 -10.56 18.05 24.79
N ARG A 134 -11.84 18.15 25.18
CA ARG A 134 -12.97 18.18 24.24
C ARG A 134 -13.08 19.56 23.59
N ILE A 135 -12.95 20.63 24.38
CA ILE A 135 -12.92 22.01 23.89
C ILE A 135 -11.73 22.20 22.95
N SER A 136 -10.54 21.72 23.31
CA SER A 136 -9.35 21.76 22.45
C SER A 136 -9.58 21.02 21.15
N ARG A 137 -10.19 19.84 21.15
CA ARG A 137 -10.50 19.08 19.92
C ARG A 137 -11.56 19.73 19.03
N ILE A 138 -12.54 20.41 19.61
CA ILE A 138 -13.59 21.10 18.83
C ILE A 138 -13.06 22.45 18.29
N ALA A 139 -12.14 23.10 19.00
CA ALA A 139 -11.54 24.36 18.60
C ALA A 139 -10.34 24.19 17.64
N GLU A 140 -9.85 22.98 17.43
CA GLU A 140 -8.75 22.66 16.53
C GLU A 140 -9.22 22.70 15.07
N ILE A 141 -8.75 23.70 14.29
CA ILE A 141 -9.07 23.85 12.87
C ILE A 141 -7.90 23.28 12.05
N GLU A 142 -8.19 22.25 11.24
CA GLU A 142 -7.19 21.50 10.47
C GLU A 142 -6.37 22.41 9.53
N ASP A 143 -6.99 23.43 8.93
CA ASP A 143 -6.37 24.36 7.98
C ASP A 143 -5.36 25.33 8.61
N LEU A 144 -5.48 25.59 9.92
CA LEU A 144 -4.58 26.51 10.65
C LEU A 144 -3.42 25.77 11.32
N GLN A 145 -3.32 24.45 11.13
CA GLN A 145 -2.21 23.67 11.66
C GLN A 145 -0.93 23.91 10.85
N GLY A 146 0.20 24.02 11.55
CA GLY A 146 1.51 24.00 10.90
C GLY A 146 1.72 22.68 10.14
N PRO A 147 2.62 22.65 9.13
CA PRO A 147 2.96 21.42 8.43
C PRO A 147 3.27 20.31 9.42
N ARG A 148 2.51 19.20 9.37
CA ARG A 148 2.82 18.00 10.15
C ARG A 148 4.07 17.39 9.54
N ASP A 149 5.24 17.78 10.05
CA ASP A 149 6.51 17.21 9.59
C ASP A 149 6.42 15.68 9.73
N PRO A 150 6.50 14.91 8.62
CA PRO A 150 6.60 13.48 8.74
C PRO A 150 7.84 13.16 9.57
N ALA A 151 7.74 12.17 10.47
CA ALA A 151 8.86 11.71 11.27
C ALA A 151 9.89 11.02 10.35
N VAL A 152 10.68 11.81 9.61
CA VAL A 152 11.76 11.31 8.77
C VAL A 152 12.99 11.16 9.65
N ALA A 153 13.47 9.93 9.78
CA ALA A 153 14.72 9.67 10.47
C ALA A 153 15.88 10.32 9.68
N PRO A 154 16.68 11.22 10.29
CA PRO A 154 17.83 11.79 9.62
C PRO A 154 18.87 10.69 9.34
N LEU A 155 19.19 10.49 8.07
CA LEU A 155 20.20 9.51 7.64
C LEU A 155 21.61 10.03 7.95
N SER A 156 22.36 9.33 8.80
CA SER A 156 23.76 9.65 9.08
C SER A 156 24.67 9.03 8.00
N ILE A 157 24.86 9.74 6.89
CA ILE A 157 25.86 9.37 5.88
C ILE A 157 27.25 9.61 6.48
N LYS A 158 28.07 8.55 6.62
CA LYS A 158 29.41 8.62 7.22
C LYS A 158 30.39 9.39 6.32
N ASP A 159 30.73 8.79 5.18
CA ASP A 159 31.53 9.45 4.13
C ASP A 159 30.77 9.31 2.81
N PRO A 160 30.30 10.42 2.20
CA PRO A 160 29.68 10.40 0.89
C PRO A 160 30.58 9.84 -0.22
N ARG A 161 31.91 9.86 -0.04
CA ARG A 161 32.88 9.40 -1.05
C ARG A 161 32.87 7.89 -1.23
N ASP A 162 32.59 7.13 -0.17
CA ASP A 162 32.51 5.66 -0.22
C ASP A 162 31.48 5.16 -1.25
N TYR A 163 30.38 5.91 -1.41
CA TYR A 163 29.39 5.63 -2.45
C TYR A 163 29.99 5.76 -3.86
N PHE A 164 30.74 6.82 -4.15
CA PHE A 164 31.30 7.05 -5.48
C PHE A 164 32.49 6.12 -5.76
N ASP A 165 33.36 5.89 -4.79
CA ASP A 165 34.56 5.06 -4.94
C ASP A 165 34.22 3.57 -5.13
N SER A 166 33.14 3.08 -4.50
CA SER A 166 32.63 1.73 -4.71
C SER A 166 31.94 1.52 -6.06
N GLN A 167 31.49 2.59 -6.73
CA GLN A 167 30.90 2.52 -8.07
C GLN A 167 31.94 2.53 -9.20
N GLN A 168 33.15 3.06 -8.95
CA GLN A 168 34.27 3.06 -9.92
C GLN A 168 34.59 1.67 -10.53
N PRO A 169 34.67 0.56 -9.77
CA PRO A 169 34.90 -0.76 -10.35
C PRO A 169 33.76 -1.24 -11.26
N ASN A 170 32.52 -0.80 -11.06
CA ASN A 170 31.40 -1.11 -11.95
C ASN A 170 31.44 -0.27 -13.24
N ALA A 171 31.83 1.01 -13.14
CA ALA A 171 32.03 1.89 -14.30
C ALA A 171 33.16 1.39 -15.21
N LEU A 172 34.27 0.93 -14.63
CA LEU A 172 35.38 0.33 -15.39
C LEU A 172 35.02 -1.02 -16.02
N LYS A 173 34.17 -1.83 -15.38
CA LYS A 173 33.65 -3.07 -15.96
C LYS A 173 32.68 -2.83 -17.12
N ALA A 174 31.86 -1.78 -17.06
CA ALA A 174 30.95 -1.41 -18.16
C ALA A 174 31.71 -0.92 -19.41
N LEU A 175 32.93 -0.40 -19.25
CA LEU A 175 33.79 0.03 -20.36
C LEU A 175 34.72 -1.09 -20.89
N GLY A 176 34.80 -2.21 -20.17
CA GLY A 176 35.80 -3.25 -20.38
C GLY A 176 35.35 -4.43 -21.25
N ASP A 177 34.77 -4.17 -22.41
CA ASP A 177 34.62 -5.19 -23.49
C ASP A 177 35.54 -4.92 -24.70
N ALA A 178 36.40 -3.89 -24.60
CA ALA A 178 37.52 -3.70 -25.52
C ALA A 178 38.78 -4.34 -24.91
N GLY A 179 39.16 -5.50 -25.44
CA GLY A 179 40.29 -6.31 -24.98
C GLY A 179 41.59 -5.52 -24.82
N SER A 180 41.91 -5.15 -23.59
CA SER A 180 43.27 -4.89 -23.13
C SER A 180 43.28 -4.99 -21.61
N GLY A 181 44.06 -5.93 -21.08
CA GLY A 181 44.26 -6.18 -19.65
C GLY A 181 44.94 -5.01 -18.95
N THR A 182 44.22 -3.90 -18.82
CA THR A 182 44.64 -2.73 -18.06
C THR A 182 44.40 -3.02 -16.59
N LYS A 183 45.47 -3.50 -15.94
CA LYS A 183 45.58 -3.55 -14.48
C LYS A 183 45.10 -2.21 -13.93
N SER A 184 44.15 -2.25 -12.99
CA SER A 184 43.73 -1.08 -12.22
C SER A 184 44.98 -0.37 -11.67
N LEU A 185 45.37 0.73 -12.31
CA LEU A 185 46.40 1.61 -11.80
C LEU A 185 45.76 2.37 -10.64
N ARG A 186 45.78 1.77 -9.46
CA ARG A 186 45.69 2.51 -8.19
C ARG A 186 46.91 3.41 -8.11
N SER A 187 46.86 4.53 -8.80
CA SER A 187 47.82 5.62 -8.66
C SER A 187 47.45 6.36 -7.38
N SER A 188 47.86 5.83 -6.23
CA SER A 188 47.79 6.54 -4.95
C SER A 188 48.90 7.59 -4.89
N VAL A 189 48.80 8.63 -5.73
CA VAL A 189 49.67 9.79 -5.64
C VAL A 189 49.15 10.64 -4.48
N SER A 190 50.02 10.99 -3.54
CA SER A 190 49.61 11.87 -2.45
C SER A 190 49.19 13.23 -2.99
N SER A 191 48.21 13.90 -2.38
CA SER A 191 47.73 15.21 -2.86
C SER A 191 48.86 16.23 -3.02
N ARG A 192 49.92 16.10 -2.21
CA ARG A 192 51.12 16.94 -2.28
C ARG A 192 51.96 16.68 -3.53
N GLU A 193 52.17 15.42 -3.89
CA GLU A 193 52.89 15.03 -5.11
C GLU A 193 52.11 15.40 -6.36
N ALA A 194 50.78 15.20 -6.36
CA ALA A 194 49.92 15.59 -7.48
C ALA A 194 49.94 17.11 -7.70
N TYR A 195 49.89 17.89 -6.61
CA TYR A 195 50.00 19.36 -6.68
C TYR A 195 51.40 19.80 -7.13
N GLY A 196 52.46 19.14 -6.66
CA GLY A 196 53.82 19.37 -7.13
C GLY A 196 53.94 19.17 -8.64
N SER A 197 53.53 18.01 -9.14
CA SER A 197 53.54 17.69 -10.56
C SER A 197 52.69 18.65 -11.39
N LEU A 198 51.49 19.02 -10.92
CA LEU A 198 50.65 19.98 -11.63
C LEU A 198 51.31 21.36 -11.71
N ARG A 199 51.87 21.86 -10.61
CA ARG A 199 52.55 23.15 -10.59
C ARG A 199 53.77 23.15 -11.51
N ASP A 200 54.52 22.05 -11.54
CA ASP A 200 55.69 21.90 -12.39
C ASP A 200 55.27 21.86 -13.87
N ILE A 201 54.23 21.09 -14.23
CA ILE A 201 53.63 21.08 -15.58
C ILE A 201 53.11 22.48 -15.99
N VAL A 202 52.41 23.18 -15.11
CA VAL A 202 51.91 24.55 -15.39
C VAL A 202 53.07 25.53 -15.59
N SER A 203 54.15 25.36 -14.83
CA SER A 203 55.35 26.18 -14.98
C SER A 203 56.05 25.91 -16.30
N ASP A 204 56.16 24.63 -16.70
CA ASP A 204 56.71 24.22 -17.99
C ASP A 204 55.88 24.77 -19.17
N VAL A 205 54.55 24.69 -19.11
CA VAL A 205 53.66 25.27 -20.13
C VAL A 205 53.78 26.81 -20.19
N ARG A 206 54.01 27.49 -19.06
CA ARG A 206 54.21 28.95 -19.05
C ARG A 206 55.54 29.37 -19.66
N VAL A 207 56.58 28.54 -19.55
CA VAL A 207 57.91 28.83 -20.10
C VAL A 207 58.01 28.42 -21.57
N MET A 208 57.48 27.25 -21.93
CA MET A 208 57.65 26.64 -23.24
C MET A 208 56.46 26.92 -24.20
N GLY A 209 55.35 27.45 -23.68
CA GLY A 209 54.09 27.59 -24.41
C GLY A 209 53.37 26.25 -24.55
N LEU A 210 52.19 26.26 -25.19
CA LEU A 210 51.56 25.01 -25.62
C LEU A 210 52.40 24.43 -26.77
N SER A 211 52.79 23.17 -26.67
CA SER A 211 53.46 22.47 -27.77
C SER A 211 52.52 22.42 -28.97
N GLU A 212 52.85 23.13 -30.05
CA GLU A 212 52.15 22.98 -31.33
C GLU A 212 52.71 21.77 -32.09
N PRO A 213 51.85 20.86 -32.61
CA PRO A 213 50.40 20.88 -32.52
C PRO A 213 49.87 20.33 -31.18
N ILE A 214 48.82 20.95 -30.64
CA ILE A 214 48.13 20.57 -29.38
C ILE A 214 47.60 19.13 -29.43
N MET A 215 47.44 18.57 -30.64
CA MET A 215 46.98 17.21 -30.88
C MET A 215 47.84 16.55 -31.96
N ASN A 216 48.22 15.29 -31.71
CA ASN A 216 48.88 14.47 -32.72
C ASN A 216 47.91 14.19 -33.88
N GLN A 217 48.31 14.54 -35.10
CA GLN A 217 47.49 14.36 -36.32
C GLN A 217 47.03 12.91 -36.50
N GLU A 218 47.87 11.93 -36.17
CA GLU A 218 47.53 10.51 -36.24
C GLU A 218 46.40 10.12 -35.28
N VAL A 219 46.35 10.73 -34.08
CA VAL A 219 45.29 10.46 -33.09
C VAL A 219 43.98 11.08 -33.56
N ALA A 220 44.02 12.30 -34.10
CA ALA A 220 42.86 12.94 -34.69
C ALA A 220 42.27 12.11 -35.84
N LEU A 221 43.12 11.59 -36.73
CA LEU A 221 42.70 10.72 -37.84
C LEU A 221 42.14 9.37 -37.35
N LYS A 222 42.72 8.78 -36.30
CA LYS A 222 42.17 7.56 -35.69
C LYS A 222 40.78 7.79 -35.09
N VAL A 223 40.59 8.90 -34.38
CA VAL A 223 39.28 9.26 -33.80
C VAL A 223 38.26 9.52 -34.91
N LEU A 224 38.65 10.28 -35.94
CA LEU A 224 37.78 10.55 -37.09
C LEU A 224 37.41 9.28 -37.85
N ASN A 225 38.36 8.39 -38.10
CA ASN A 225 38.11 7.10 -38.76
C ASN A 225 37.21 6.21 -37.90
N GLY A 226 37.43 6.14 -36.59
CA GLY A 226 36.55 5.40 -35.66
C GLY A 226 35.12 5.95 -35.65
N LEU A 227 34.96 7.27 -35.59
CA LEU A 227 33.65 7.93 -35.71
C LEU A 227 33.00 7.64 -37.07
N THR A 228 33.76 7.73 -38.16
CA THR A 228 33.25 7.50 -39.52
C THR A 228 32.81 6.05 -39.72
N GLN A 229 33.55 5.07 -39.16
CA GLN A 229 33.15 3.66 -39.16
C GLN A 229 31.87 3.43 -38.35
N ASN A 230 31.74 4.05 -37.18
CA ASN A 230 30.52 3.98 -36.36
C ASN A 230 29.31 4.65 -37.02
N ILE A 231 29.52 5.76 -37.72
CA ILE A 231 28.45 6.41 -38.48
C ILE A 231 28.08 5.54 -39.69
N SER A 232 29.06 4.93 -40.35
CA SER A 232 28.81 4.04 -41.50
C SER A 232 28.09 2.75 -41.11
N SER A 233 28.38 2.18 -39.93
CA SER A 233 27.65 1.03 -39.39
C SER A 233 26.24 1.40 -38.93
N THR A 234 26.05 2.58 -38.34
CA THR A 234 24.73 3.06 -37.89
C THR A 234 23.86 3.62 -39.03
N LYS A 235 24.44 4.02 -40.16
CA LYS A 235 23.71 4.47 -41.36
C LYS A 235 22.89 3.36 -42.03
N LEU A 236 23.17 2.08 -41.72
CA LEU A 236 22.32 0.96 -42.10
C LEU A 236 21.04 0.85 -41.23
N HIS A 237 20.98 1.56 -40.11
CA HIS A 237 19.87 1.50 -39.14
C HIS A 237 19.12 2.82 -38.96
N LEU A 238 19.73 3.95 -39.28
CA LEU A 238 19.04 5.24 -39.23
C LEU A 238 18.21 5.42 -40.50
N GLY A 239 16.90 5.31 -40.35
CA GLY A 239 15.99 5.63 -41.43
C GLY A 239 16.15 7.06 -41.94
N ASN A 240 15.63 7.32 -43.15
CA ASN A 240 15.60 8.67 -43.73
C ASN A 240 14.85 9.68 -42.82
N ASN A 241 14.08 9.19 -41.86
CA ASN A 241 13.35 9.96 -40.86
C ASN A 241 13.77 9.54 -39.43
N PRO A 242 14.05 10.48 -38.51
CA PRO A 242 14.40 10.18 -37.11
C PRO A 242 13.24 9.59 -36.29
N HIS A 243 12.03 9.52 -36.85
CA HIS A 243 10.82 9.01 -36.20
C HIS A 243 10.39 7.61 -36.67
N GLU A 244 11.06 7.01 -37.67
CA GLU A 244 10.73 5.66 -38.12
C GLU A 244 11.46 4.62 -37.27
N SER A 245 10.69 3.83 -36.50
CA SER A 245 11.24 2.68 -35.80
C SER A 245 11.57 1.56 -36.79
N VAL A 246 12.58 0.74 -36.48
CA VAL A 246 12.91 -0.48 -37.23
C VAL A 246 11.69 -1.41 -37.31
N LEU A 247 10.80 -1.37 -36.31
CA LEU A 247 9.55 -2.12 -36.29
C LEU A 247 8.54 -1.65 -37.34
N ASP A 248 8.56 -0.38 -37.72
CA ASP A 248 7.58 0.19 -38.67
C ASP A 248 7.93 -0.13 -40.14
N ARG A 249 9.15 -0.64 -40.37
CA ARG A 249 9.64 -1.09 -41.68
C ARG A 249 9.30 -2.54 -41.98
N LEU A 250 8.87 -3.31 -40.98
CA LEU A 250 8.51 -4.71 -41.10
C LEU A 250 7.07 -4.90 -41.61
N PRO A 251 6.77 -5.99 -42.32
CA PRO A 251 5.39 -6.38 -42.62
C PRO A 251 4.53 -6.44 -41.34
N LYS A 252 3.32 -5.86 -41.39
CA LYS A 252 2.44 -5.73 -40.21
C LYS A 252 2.22 -7.05 -39.47
N VAL A 253 2.02 -8.15 -40.21
CA VAL A 253 1.83 -9.49 -39.65
C VAL A 253 3.05 -9.93 -38.83
N THR A 254 4.25 -9.79 -39.38
CA THR A 254 5.49 -10.15 -38.69
C THR A 254 5.77 -9.27 -37.47
N LYS A 255 5.38 -7.99 -37.53
CA LYS A 255 5.47 -7.06 -36.40
C LYS A 255 4.56 -7.51 -35.26
N GLU A 256 3.30 -7.83 -35.55
CA GLU A 256 2.33 -8.29 -34.55
C GLU A 256 2.75 -9.61 -33.91
N GLU A 257 3.21 -10.58 -34.70
CA GLU A 257 3.73 -11.86 -34.21
C GLU A 257 4.95 -11.67 -33.30
N LEU A 258 5.90 -10.82 -33.70
CA LEU A 258 7.08 -10.53 -32.90
C LEU A 258 6.72 -9.86 -31.56
N MET A 259 5.81 -8.88 -31.58
CA MET A 259 5.30 -8.23 -30.37
C MET A 259 4.57 -9.21 -29.46
N HIS A 260 3.78 -10.12 -30.02
CA HIS A 260 3.11 -11.17 -29.27
C HIS A 260 4.12 -12.08 -28.57
N HIS A 261 5.15 -12.55 -29.27
CA HIS A 261 6.20 -13.36 -28.65
C HIS A 261 7.00 -12.57 -27.61
N TRP A 262 7.26 -11.27 -27.83
CA TRP A 262 7.93 -10.41 -26.87
C TRP A 262 7.16 -10.33 -25.55
N THR A 263 5.87 -10.00 -25.60
CA THR A 263 5.02 -9.95 -24.40
C THR A 263 4.91 -11.30 -23.70
N SER A 264 4.79 -12.39 -24.45
CA SER A 264 4.78 -13.75 -23.92
C SER A 264 6.07 -14.10 -23.18
N VAL A 265 7.24 -13.82 -23.77
CA VAL A 265 8.55 -14.02 -23.13
C VAL A 265 8.69 -13.18 -21.86
N GLN A 266 8.28 -11.91 -21.89
CA GLN A 266 8.34 -11.04 -20.72
C GLN A 266 7.49 -11.56 -19.56
N GLU A 267 6.26 -12.00 -19.83
CA GLU A 267 5.39 -12.55 -18.77
C GLU A 267 5.90 -13.91 -18.26
N LEU A 268 6.42 -14.78 -19.13
CA LEU A 268 7.08 -16.03 -18.72
C LEU A 268 8.28 -15.75 -17.81
N LEU A 269 9.14 -14.81 -18.18
CA LEU A 269 10.30 -14.40 -17.38
C LEU A 269 9.87 -13.77 -16.06
N LYS A 270 8.87 -12.89 -16.05
CA LYS A 270 8.33 -12.29 -14.83
C LYS A 270 7.81 -13.36 -13.87
N HIS A 271 7.04 -14.33 -14.37
CA HIS A 271 6.59 -15.45 -13.55
C HIS A 271 7.73 -16.35 -13.07
N PHE A 272 8.77 -16.53 -13.90
CA PHE A 272 9.96 -17.27 -13.54
C PHE A 272 10.70 -16.58 -12.38
N TRP A 273 11.06 -15.30 -12.53
CA TRP A 273 11.78 -14.54 -11.52
C TRP A 273 10.97 -14.33 -10.22
N SER A 274 9.66 -14.13 -10.33
CA SER A 274 8.78 -14.04 -9.14
C SER A 274 8.67 -15.35 -8.34
N SER A 275 9.05 -16.49 -8.94
CA SER A 275 9.01 -17.78 -8.26
C SER A 275 10.28 -18.05 -7.43
N TYR A 276 11.26 -17.14 -7.47
CA TYR A 276 12.49 -17.21 -6.67
C TYR A 276 12.40 -16.36 -5.39
N PRO A 277 12.95 -16.86 -4.26
CA PRO A 277 13.63 -18.14 -4.09
C PRO A 277 12.67 -19.34 -4.09
N ILE A 278 13.04 -20.46 -4.74
CA ILE A 278 12.21 -21.67 -4.76
C ILE A 278 12.30 -22.36 -3.39
N THR A 279 11.39 -22.01 -2.49
CA THR A 279 11.29 -22.52 -1.11
C THR A 279 10.39 -23.74 -0.97
N THR A 280 9.42 -23.91 -1.87
CA THR A 280 8.38 -24.95 -1.77
C THR A 280 8.42 -25.90 -2.99
N LYS A 281 8.03 -27.17 -2.80
CA LYS A 281 7.90 -28.16 -3.90
C LYS A 281 6.98 -27.70 -5.04
N TYR A 282 5.91 -26.97 -4.71
CA TYR A 282 5.01 -26.36 -5.70
C TYR A 282 5.75 -25.37 -6.62
N LEU A 283 6.56 -24.49 -6.04
CA LEU A 283 7.36 -23.52 -6.81
C LEU A 283 8.37 -24.23 -7.71
N TYR A 284 8.94 -25.35 -7.27
CA TYR A 284 9.84 -26.15 -8.10
C TYR A 284 9.12 -26.66 -9.35
N ALA A 285 7.97 -27.31 -9.18
CA ALA A 285 7.16 -27.79 -10.30
C ALA A 285 6.71 -26.65 -11.23
N LYS A 286 6.38 -25.47 -10.67
CA LYS A 286 6.03 -24.28 -11.44
C LYS A 286 7.21 -23.78 -12.28
N VAL A 287 8.40 -23.65 -11.69
CA VAL A 287 9.60 -23.20 -12.41
C VAL A 287 10.00 -24.20 -13.49
N THR A 288 9.89 -25.51 -13.25
CA THR A 288 10.12 -26.51 -14.31
C THR A 288 9.15 -26.34 -15.48
N ARG A 289 7.85 -26.17 -15.23
CA ARG A 289 6.86 -25.89 -16.29
C ARG A 289 7.15 -24.59 -17.04
N LEU A 290 7.59 -23.56 -16.33
CA LEU A 290 7.98 -22.28 -16.93
C LEU A 290 9.24 -22.42 -17.79
N LYS A 291 10.23 -23.23 -17.36
CA LYS A 291 11.40 -23.58 -18.16
C LYS A 291 10.99 -24.27 -19.45
N ASP A 292 10.11 -25.26 -19.37
CA ASP A 292 9.62 -26.00 -20.53
C ASP A 292 8.86 -25.07 -21.49
N ALA A 293 7.98 -24.21 -20.99
CA ALA A 293 7.25 -23.23 -21.79
C ALA A 293 8.19 -22.22 -22.48
N MET A 294 9.21 -21.73 -21.76
CA MET A 294 10.24 -20.84 -22.32
C MET A 294 11.05 -21.53 -23.42
N SER A 295 11.34 -22.83 -23.30
CA SER A 295 12.10 -23.59 -24.30
C SER A 295 11.36 -23.71 -25.64
N GLN A 296 10.03 -23.73 -25.62
CA GLN A 296 9.18 -23.79 -26.81
C GLN A 296 9.17 -22.48 -27.61
N VAL A 297 9.68 -21.38 -27.06
CA VAL A 297 9.72 -20.08 -27.74
C VAL A 297 10.87 -20.01 -28.77
N TYR A 298 11.99 -20.67 -28.51
CA TYR A 298 13.15 -20.71 -29.42
C TYR A 298 12.83 -21.12 -30.86
N PRO A 299 12.15 -22.28 -31.11
CA PRO A 299 11.83 -22.69 -32.47
C PRO A 299 10.89 -21.70 -33.17
N LYS A 300 9.96 -21.08 -32.43
CA LYS A 300 9.02 -20.10 -32.98
C LYS A 300 9.73 -18.81 -33.40
N LEU A 301 10.67 -18.33 -32.60
CA LEU A 301 11.49 -17.16 -32.95
C LEU A 301 12.39 -17.43 -34.16
N GLN A 302 12.91 -18.64 -34.27
CA GLN A 302 13.70 -19.06 -35.43
C GLN A 302 12.84 -19.15 -36.70
N GLU A 303 11.62 -19.68 -36.59
CA GLU A 303 10.65 -19.74 -37.71
C GLU A 303 10.30 -18.34 -38.23
N ILE A 304 10.04 -17.37 -37.32
CA ILE A 304 9.79 -15.97 -37.70
C ILE A 304 11.01 -15.37 -38.42
N LYS A 305 12.23 -15.70 -37.98
CA LYS A 305 13.45 -15.22 -38.64
C LYS A 305 13.61 -15.80 -40.05
N GLU A 306 13.21 -17.05 -40.28
CA GLU A 306 13.34 -17.74 -41.57
C GLU A 306 12.23 -17.38 -42.55
N SER A 307 11.01 -17.13 -42.07
CA SER A 307 9.84 -16.77 -42.88
C SER A 307 9.91 -15.38 -43.49
N VAL A 308 10.74 -14.49 -42.92
CA VAL A 308 10.93 -13.12 -43.39
C VAL A 308 11.88 -13.06 -44.60
N GLN A 309 11.59 -12.14 -45.54
CA GLN A 309 12.41 -11.87 -46.72
C GLN A 309 13.86 -11.51 -46.34
N SER A 310 14.82 -11.89 -47.20
CA SER A 310 16.27 -11.71 -47.00
C SER A 310 16.66 -10.33 -46.49
N ASP A 311 15.99 -9.30 -47.01
CA ASP A 311 16.32 -7.89 -46.80
C ASP A 311 16.01 -7.44 -45.36
N PHE A 312 15.07 -8.10 -44.69
CA PHE A 312 14.67 -7.81 -43.31
C PHE A 312 15.19 -8.82 -42.29
N ARG A 313 15.78 -9.95 -42.71
CA ARG A 313 16.27 -11.01 -41.80
C ARG A 313 17.28 -10.50 -40.77
N HIS A 314 18.16 -9.59 -41.17
CA HIS A 314 19.13 -8.99 -40.26
C HIS A 314 18.45 -8.12 -39.20
N GLN A 315 17.45 -7.31 -39.59
CA GLN A 315 16.70 -6.45 -38.69
C GLN A 315 15.89 -7.27 -37.68
N VAL A 316 15.21 -8.33 -38.14
CA VAL A 316 14.48 -9.26 -37.26
C VAL A 316 15.45 -9.97 -36.31
N SER A 317 16.63 -10.37 -36.78
CA SER A 317 17.65 -10.99 -35.92
C SER A 317 18.11 -10.07 -34.79
N LEU A 318 18.27 -8.77 -35.06
CA LEU A 318 18.62 -7.78 -34.04
C LEU A 318 17.51 -7.61 -32.99
N LEU A 319 16.24 -7.71 -33.40
CA LEU A 319 15.09 -7.59 -32.49
C LEU A 319 14.85 -8.86 -31.67
N VAL A 320 15.10 -10.03 -32.25
CA VAL A 320 14.97 -11.33 -31.58
C VAL A 320 16.12 -11.56 -30.60
N HIS A 321 17.32 -11.02 -30.87
CA HIS A 321 18.51 -11.28 -30.06
C HIS A 321 18.35 -10.94 -28.56
N PRO A 322 17.79 -9.78 -28.16
CA PRO A 322 17.50 -9.50 -26.74
C PRO A 322 16.56 -10.51 -26.07
N MET A 323 15.60 -11.07 -26.82
CA MET A 323 14.68 -12.10 -26.29
C MET A 323 15.44 -13.38 -25.96
N LEU A 324 16.28 -13.82 -26.90
CA LEU A 324 17.10 -15.01 -26.72
C LEU A 324 18.07 -14.83 -25.55
N GLN A 325 18.75 -13.69 -25.49
CA GLN A 325 19.67 -13.37 -24.39
C GLN A 325 18.98 -13.41 -23.02
N ALA A 326 17.75 -12.89 -22.91
CA ALA A 326 17.00 -12.91 -21.66
C ALA A 326 16.59 -14.34 -21.26
N LEU A 327 16.18 -15.17 -22.22
CA LEU A 327 15.86 -16.58 -22.00
C LEU A 327 17.10 -17.40 -21.62
N ASP A 328 18.23 -17.21 -22.31
CA ASP A 328 19.51 -17.86 -22.01
C ASP A 328 20.00 -17.53 -20.60
N ALA A 329 19.89 -16.26 -20.19
CA ALA A 329 20.25 -15.83 -18.84
C ALA A 329 19.38 -16.52 -17.76
N ALA A 330 18.08 -16.69 -18.03
CA ALA A 330 17.17 -17.41 -17.12
C ALA A 330 17.53 -18.90 -17.02
N PHE A 331 17.87 -19.55 -18.14
CA PHE A 331 18.32 -20.95 -18.13
C PHE A 331 19.65 -21.14 -17.42
N ALA A 332 20.63 -20.27 -17.68
CA ALA A 332 21.92 -20.30 -16.99
C ALA A 332 21.73 -20.15 -15.47
N TYR A 333 20.83 -19.26 -15.03
CA TYR A 333 20.49 -19.11 -13.63
C TYR A 333 19.81 -20.36 -13.04
N TYR A 334 18.84 -20.94 -13.76
CA TYR A 334 18.17 -22.18 -13.34
C TYR A 334 19.17 -23.32 -13.16
N ASP A 335 20.05 -23.55 -14.14
CA ASP A 335 21.02 -24.64 -14.11
C ASP A 335 22.04 -24.43 -12.98
N ALA A 336 22.48 -23.18 -12.76
CA ALA A 336 23.33 -22.84 -11.61
C ALA A 336 22.64 -23.06 -10.25
N ASP A 337 21.34 -22.75 -10.14
CA ASP A 337 20.56 -23.00 -8.91
C ASP A 337 20.36 -24.50 -8.65
N VAL A 338 20.09 -25.29 -9.70
CA VAL A 338 20.01 -26.76 -9.62
C VAL A 338 21.34 -27.36 -9.17
N GLN A 339 22.47 -26.92 -9.73
CA GLN A 339 23.81 -27.34 -9.31
C GLN A 339 24.11 -26.98 -7.86
N LYS A 340 23.73 -25.77 -7.40
CA LYS A 340 23.89 -25.37 -5.99
C LYS A 340 23.07 -26.24 -5.04
N ARG A 341 21.85 -26.65 -5.44
CA ARG A 341 20.99 -27.52 -4.63
C ARG A 341 21.49 -28.96 -4.57
N SER A 342 21.97 -29.51 -5.69
CA SER A 342 22.55 -30.86 -5.70
C SER A 342 23.85 -30.91 -4.91
N GLY A 343 24.71 -29.88 -5.01
CA GLY A 343 25.91 -29.73 -4.19
C GLY A 343 25.61 -29.66 -2.69
N LYS A 344 24.59 -28.90 -2.28
CA LYS A 344 24.15 -28.82 -0.87
C LYS A 344 23.53 -30.12 -0.33
N SER A 345 22.98 -30.98 -1.18
CA SER A 345 22.51 -32.31 -0.73
C SER A 345 23.64 -33.32 -0.50
N GLY A 346 24.85 -33.04 -0.99
CA GLY A 346 26.04 -33.88 -0.80
C GLY A 346 26.80 -33.61 0.51
N GLU A 347 26.66 -32.43 1.11
CA GLU A 347 27.25 -32.09 2.41
C GLU A 347 26.24 -32.31 3.56
N ARG A 348 25.91 -33.58 3.82
CA ARG A 348 25.60 -33.99 5.20
C ARG A 348 26.89 -34.60 5.76
N PRO A 349 27.55 -34.00 6.77
CA PRO A 349 28.56 -34.74 7.49
C PRO A 349 27.84 -35.88 8.20
N ASN A 350 28.14 -37.12 7.78
CA ASN A 350 27.94 -38.29 8.61
C ASN A 350 28.79 -38.10 9.86
N GLY A 351 28.20 -37.53 10.90
CA GLY A 351 28.73 -37.55 12.26
C GLY A 351 28.26 -38.82 12.94
N SER A 352 29.03 -39.89 12.76
CA SER A 352 29.02 -41.06 13.64
C SER A 352 29.72 -40.72 14.97
N VAL A 353 28.99 -40.87 16.07
CA VAL A 353 29.28 -41.57 17.34
C VAL A 353 28.41 -40.96 18.44
#